data_AF-A0A2H0QYY2-F1
#
_entry.id   AF-A0A2H0QYY2-F1
#
_cell.length_a   1.000
_cell.length_b   1.000
_cell.length_c   1.000
_cell.angle_alpha   90.00
_cell.angle_beta   90.00
_cell.angle_gamma   90.00
#
_symmetry.space_group_name_H-M   'P 1'
#
loop_
_entity.id
_entity.type
_entity.pdbx_description
1 polymer ?
#
loop_
_entity_poly.entity_id
_entity_poly.type
_entity_poly.pdbx_seq_one_letter_code
_entity_poly.pdbx_strand_id
1 'polypeptide(L)'
;MKKFVAILVLSSLPYQSYASCANNNEIEALDFKAIQSSMMVAALSCEKQKEYNKFMNKYNDKLSKGGSVIKSYFKRIYGDAYESKLSSFVTKIANIATKESMTGAPDDYCNDTEQAFKELLSIEDNNLARFTSRKKFSSFHGFPSC
;
A
#
# COMPACT_ATOMS: atom_id res chain seq x y z
N MET A 1 35.51 -3.41 -54.39
CA MET A 1 35.43 -2.50 -53.23
C MET A 1 34.01 -2.55 -52.67
N LYS A 2 33.76 -3.28 -51.57
CA LYS A 2 32.47 -3.30 -50.87
C LYS A 2 32.74 -3.01 -49.40
N LYS A 3 32.37 -1.82 -48.95
CA LYS A 3 32.51 -1.38 -47.55
C LYS A 3 31.34 -1.97 -46.75
N PHE A 4 31.62 -2.91 -45.87
CA PHE A 4 30.66 -3.36 -44.86
C PHE A 4 30.65 -2.34 -43.73
N VAL A 5 29.54 -1.63 -43.57
CA VAL A 5 29.30 -0.74 -42.42
C VAL A 5 28.66 -1.59 -41.33
N ALA A 6 29.40 -1.84 -40.26
CA ALA A 6 28.89 -2.48 -39.05
C ALA A 6 28.09 -1.46 -38.25
N ILE A 7 26.76 -1.61 -38.23
CA ILE A 7 25.88 -0.82 -37.37
C ILE A 7 25.89 -1.46 -35.97
N LEU A 8 26.62 -0.84 -35.05
CA LEU A 8 26.56 -1.16 -33.62
C LEU A 8 25.25 -0.62 -33.04
N VAL A 9 24.27 -1.50 -32.83
CA VAL A 9 23.06 -1.19 -32.09
C VAL A 9 23.40 -1.15 -30.61
N LEU A 10 23.65 0.05 -30.07
CA LEU A 10 23.71 0.30 -28.64
C LEU A 10 22.29 0.13 -28.07
N SER A 11 21.95 -1.08 -27.64
CA SER A 11 20.74 -1.35 -26.87
C SER A 11 20.86 -0.64 -25.52
N SER A 12 20.23 0.51 -25.38
CA SER A 12 20.00 1.16 -24.09
C SER A 12 19.08 0.27 -23.25
N LEU A 13 19.66 -0.47 -22.32
CA LEU A 13 18.88 -1.10 -21.25
C LEU A 13 18.13 0.00 -20.51
N PRO A 14 16.81 -0.12 -20.29
CA PRO A 14 16.11 0.83 -19.45
C PRO A 14 16.75 0.79 -18.07
N TYR A 15 17.41 1.88 -17.67
CA TYR A 15 17.78 2.10 -16.29
C TYR A 15 16.49 2.27 -15.50
N GLN A 16 15.94 1.14 -15.02
CA GLN A 16 14.94 1.17 -13.97
C GLN A 16 15.65 1.83 -12.79
N SER A 17 15.34 3.10 -12.54
CA SER A 17 15.96 3.85 -11.46
C SER A 17 15.77 3.09 -10.14
N TYR A 18 16.86 2.58 -9.58
CA TYR A 18 16.91 2.00 -8.24
C TYR A 18 16.44 3.00 -7.16
N ALA A 19 16.27 4.29 -7.50
CA ALA A 19 15.80 5.30 -6.56
C ALA A 19 14.34 5.10 -6.13
N SER A 20 13.52 4.32 -6.84
CA SER A 20 12.09 4.17 -6.53
C SER A 20 11.71 2.96 -5.67
N CYS A 21 12.62 2.00 -5.41
CA CYS A 21 12.29 0.88 -4.53
C CYS A 21 12.20 1.34 -3.06
N ALA A 22 11.34 0.67 -2.29
CA ALA A 22 11.11 0.93 -0.88
C ALA A 22 11.93 -0.05 -0.03
N ASN A 23 12.57 0.44 1.03
CA ASN A 23 13.21 -0.41 2.03
C ASN A 23 12.17 -1.09 2.94
N ASN A 24 12.59 -2.02 3.80
CA ASN A 24 11.69 -2.78 4.67
C ASN A 24 10.77 -1.91 5.54
N ASN A 25 11.27 -0.81 6.10
CA ASN A 25 10.46 0.09 6.94
C ASN A 25 9.46 0.88 6.10
N GLU A 26 9.85 1.28 4.89
CA GLU A 26 8.96 1.96 3.94
C GLU A 26 7.87 1.03 3.41
N ILE A 27 8.21 -0.23 3.09
CA ILE A 27 7.24 -1.28 2.71
C ILE A 27 6.23 -1.50 3.83
N GLU A 28 6.69 -1.70 5.07
CA GLU A 28 5.79 -1.91 6.19
C GLU A 28 4.83 -0.72 6.38
N ALA A 29 5.33 0.51 6.24
CA ALA A 29 4.50 1.70 6.33
C ALA A 29 3.48 1.79 5.17
N LEU A 30 3.90 1.50 3.94
CA LEU A 30 3.04 1.45 2.76
C LEU A 30 1.92 0.43 2.90
N ASP A 31 2.24 -0.80 3.33
CA ASP A 31 1.27 -1.85 3.61
C ASP A 31 0.26 -1.40 4.65
N PHE A 32 0.75 -0.82 5.75
CA PHE A 32 -0.10 -0.43 6.86
C PHE A 32 -1.02 0.73 6.49
N LYS A 33 -0.56 1.66 5.64
CA LYS A 33 -1.39 2.71 5.08
C LYS A 33 -2.44 2.16 4.11
N ALA A 34 -2.09 1.14 3.32
CA ALA A 34 -3.04 0.49 2.43
C ALA A 34 -4.14 -0.24 3.22
N ILE A 35 -3.77 -0.93 4.31
CA ILE A 35 -4.72 -1.54 5.25
C ILE A 35 -5.63 -0.48 5.86
N GLN A 36 -5.06 0.59 6.42
CA GLN A 36 -5.86 1.67 7.01
C GLN A 36 -6.92 2.20 6.03
N SER A 37 -6.50 2.51 4.79
CA SER A 37 -7.40 3.04 3.77
C SER A 37 -8.49 2.05 3.39
N SER A 38 -8.15 0.77 3.26
CA SER A 38 -9.11 -0.29 2.91
C SER A 38 -10.11 -0.53 4.05
N MET A 39 -9.64 -0.56 5.30
CA MET A 39 -10.47 -0.72 6.49
C MET A 39 -11.42 0.46 6.69
N MET A 40 -11.02 1.67 6.30
CA MET A 40 -11.90 2.83 6.32
C MET A 40 -13.05 2.68 5.31
N VAL A 41 -12.77 2.21 4.09
CA VAL A 41 -13.82 1.94 3.10
C VAL A 41 -14.74 0.82 3.58
N ALA A 42 -14.18 -0.28 4.11
CA ALA A 42 -14.98 -1.35 4.70
C ALA A 42 -15.91 -0.85 5.83
N ALA A 43 -15.42 0.04 6.69
CA ALA A 43 -16.23 0.64 7.75
C ALA A 43 -17.41 1.45 7.22
N LEU A 44 -17.24 2.13 6.09
CA LEU A 44 -18.30 2.89 5.43
C LEU A 44 -19.27 1.99 4.65
N SER A 45 -18.76 0.97 3.96
CA SER A 45 -19.57 0.06 3.13
C SER A 45 -20.35 -0.98 3.94
N CYS A 46 -19.85 -1.39 5.11
CA CYS A 46 -20.37 -2.52 5.89
C CYS A 46 -20.79 -2.15 7.32
N GLU A 47 -20.94 -0.86 7.62
CA GLU A 47 -21.31 -0.36 8.95
C GLU A 47 -20.38 -0.83 10.09
N LYS A 48 -19.06 -0.91 9.80
CA LYS A 48 -18.02 -1.34 10.74
C LYS A 48 -17.24 -0.18 11.37
N GLN A 49 -17.87 0.97 11.59
CA GLN A 49 -17.22 2.16 12.14
C GLN A 49 -16.64 1.90 13.54
N LYS A 50 -17.29 1.04 14.34
CA LYS A 50 -16.81 0.67 15.68
C LYS A 50 -15.50 -0.10 15.62
N GLU A 51 -15.38 -1.06 14.70
CA GLU A 51 -14.18 -1.86 14.47
C GLU A 51 -13.04 -0.98 13.95
N TYR A 52 -13.34 -0.06 13.03
CA TYR A 52 -12.36 0.90 12.55
C TYR A 52 -11.83 1.81 13.66
N ASN A 53 -12.70 2.30 14.54
CA ASN A 53 -12.25 3.11 15.68
C ASN A 53 -11.36 2.32 16.64
N LYS A 54 -11.66 1.04 16.90
CA LYS A 54 -10.78 0.16 17.67
C LYS A 54 -9.43 -0.03 17.00
N PHE A 55 -9.42 -0.25 15.68
CA PHE A 55 -8.21 -0.35 14.88
C PHE A 55 -7.36 0.93 15.00
N MET A 56 -7.97 2.10 14.82
CA MET A 56 -7.30 3.39 14.94
C MET A 56 -6.72 3.61 16.34
N ASN A 57 -7.46 3.25 17.39
CA ASN A 57 -6.99 3.37 18.76
C ASN A 57 -5.82 2.44 19.07
N LYS A 58 -5.91 1.17 18.64
CA LYS A 58 -4.85 0.17 18.87
C LYS A 58 -3.55 0.54 18.16
N TYR A 59 -3.64 1.09 16.95
CA TYR A 59 -2.49 1.30 16.07
C TYR A 59 -2.09 2.76 15.86
N ASN A 60 -2.59 3.69 16.68
CA ASN A 60 -2.36 5.13 16.53
C ASN A 60 -0.87 5.50 16.37
N ASP A 61 0.01 4.92 17.20
CA ASP A 61 1.45 5.18 17.22
C ASP A 61 2.12 4.65 15.95
N LYS A 62 1.70 3.45 15.50
CA LYS A 62 2.22 2.85 14.26
C LYS A 62 1.76 3.64 13.05
N LEU A 63 0.50 4.09 13.03
CA LEU A 63 -0.05 4.94 11.96
C LEU A 63 0.66 6.30 11.89
N SER A 64 0.93 6.91 13.04
CA SER A 64 1.64 8.19 13.13
C SER A 64 3.08 8.05 12.62
N LYS A 65 3.83 7.08 13.15
CA LYS A 65 5.22 6.79 12.72
C LYS A 65 5.29 6.41 11.23
N GLY A 66 4.40 5.52 10.78
CA GLY A 66 4.30 5.12 9.39
C GLY A 66 3.96 6.29 8.45
N GLY A 67 3.11 7.22 8.88
CA GLY A 67 2.80 8.44 8.13
C GLY A 67 4.05 9.29 7.84
N SER A 68 4.93 9.45 8.82
CA SER A 68 6.20 10.15 8.64
C SER A 68 7.16 9.40 7.70
N VAL A 69 7.22 8.07 7.80
CA VAL A 69 8.04 7.23 6.90
C VAL A 69 7.56 7.36 5.45
N ILE A 70 6.25 7.26 5.21
CA ILE A 70 5.68 7.38 3.85
C ILE A 70 5.92 8.77 3.29
N LYS A 71 5.75 9.84 4.09
CA LYS A 71 6.06 11.20 3.64
C LYS A 71 7.51 11.33 3.19
N SER A 72 8.45 10.82 3.98
CA SER A 72 9.88 10.81 3.63
C SER A 72 10.17 10.01 2.37
N TYR A 73 9.57 8.83 2.22
CA TYR A 73 9.68 7.99 1.03
C TYR A 73 9.14 8.69 -0.22
N PHE A 74 7.93 9.24 -0.16
CA PHE A 74 7.33 9.96 -1.29
C PHE A 74 8.14 11.21 -1.64
N LYS A 75 8.68 11.92 -0.64
CA LYS A 75 9.58 13.06 -0.88
C LYS A 75 10.89 12.63 -1.55
N ARG A 76 11.45 11.48 -1.15
CA ARG A 76 12.65 10.89 -1.76
C ARG A 76 12.45 10.57 -3.25
N ILE A 77 11.29 10.02 -3.63
CA ILE A 77 11.08 9.51 -5.00
C ILE A 77 10.31 10.47 -5.92
N TYR A 78 9.59 11.46 -5.37
CA TYR A 78 8.78 12.41 -6.14
C TYR A 78 9.16 13.89 -5.93
N GLY A 79 10.10 14.20 -5.03
CA GLY A 79 10.52 15.57 -4.76
C GLY A 79 9.36 16.46 -4.30
N ASP A 80 9.23 17.65 -4.89
CA ASP A 80 8.19 18.63 -4.51
C ASP A 80 6.75 18.16 -4.81
N ALA A 81 6.58 17.18 -5.71
CA ALA A 81 5.27 16.62 -6.03
C ALA A 81 4.76 15.61 -4.99
N TYR A 82 5.49 15.37 -3.90
CA TYR A 82 5.23 14.27 -2.96
C TYR A 82 3.82 14.30 -2.35
N GLU A 83 3.28 15.47 -2.01
CA GLU A 83 1.95 15.57 -1.39
C GLU A 83 0.84 15.16 -2.35
N SER A 84 0.90 15.65 -3.58
CA SER A 84 -0.04 15.28 -4.65
C SER A 84 0.05 13.78 -4.96
N LYS A 85 1.27 13.23 -5.02
CA LYS A 85 1.48 11.80 -5.27
C LYS A 85 1.01 10.93 -4.10
N LEU A 86 1.21 11.37 -2.87
CA LEU A 86 0.72 10.68 -1.68
C LEU A 86 -0.82 10.70 -1.61
N SER A 87 -1.45 11.84 -1.91
CA SER A 87 -2.91 11.95 -1.99
C SER A 87 -3.49 11.03 -3.09
N SER A 88 -2.85 11.02 -4.27
CA SER A 88 -3.21 10.13 -5.39
C SER A 88 -3.07 8.66 -5.00
N PHE A 89 -2.01 8.32 -4.27
CA PHE A 89 -1.78 6.97 -3.75
C PHE A 89 -2.92 6.54 -2.81
N VAL A 90 -3.26 7.33 -1.79
CA VAL A 90 -4.34 6.99 -0.84
C VAL A 90 -5.68 6.88 -1.56
N THR A 91 -5.98 7.82 -2.46
CA THR A 91 -7.20 7.78 -3.29
C THR A 91 -7.28 6.51 -4.14
N LYS A 92 -6.15 6.09 -4.74
CA LYS A 92 -6.09 4.84 -5.52
C LYS A 92 -6.44 3.62 -4.65
N ILE A 93 -5.90 3.54 -3.42
CA ILE A 93 -6.21 2.42 -2.52
C ILE A 93 -7.70 2.42 -2.15
N ALA A 94 -8.23 3.59 -1.78
CA ALA A 94 -9.66 3.71 -1.46
C ALA A 94 -10.55 3.26 -2.63
N ASN A 95 -10.22 3.65 -3.86
CA ASN A 95 -10.96 3.23 -5.05
C ASN A 95 -10.87 1.72 -5.33
N ILE A 96 -9.71 1.10 -5.07
CA ILE A 96 -9.56 -0.36 -5.16
C ILE A 96 -10.49 -1.04 -4.15
N ALA A 97 -10.46 -0.61 -2.88
CA ALA A 97 -11.32 -1.18 -1.84
C ALA A 97 -12.81 -0.97 -2.13
N THR A 98 -13.19 0.20 -2.66
CA THR A 98 -14.58 0.46 -3.09
C THR A 98 -14.97 -0.47 -4.24
N LYS A 99 -14.08 -0.70 -5.20
CA LYS A 99 -14.36 -1.66 -6.26
C LYS A 99 -14.54 -3.07 -5.69
N GLU A 100 -13.67 -3.50 -4.76
CA GLU A 100 -13.82 -4.78 -4.07
C GLU A 100 -15.17 -4.88 -3.35
N SER A 101 -15.63 -3.81 -2.68
CA SER A 101 -16.92 -3.81 -1.99
C SER A 101 -18.14 -3.87 -2.92
N MET A 102 -17.96 -3.50 -4.18
CA MET A 102 -18.99 -3.56 -5.21
C MET A 102 -18.95 -4.85 -6.05
N THR A 103 -17.82 -5.58 -6.03
CA THR A 103 -17.63 -6.79 -6.84
C THR A 103 -17.80 -8.05 -6.00
N GLY A 104 -18.84 -8.84 -6.27
CA GLY A 104 -19.14 -10.09 -5.55
C GLY A 104 -20.54 -10.06 -4.93
N ALA A 105 -20.86 -11.06 -4.10
CA ALA A 105 -22.02 -10.95 -3.23
C ALA A 105 -21.69 -9.94 -2.11
N PRO A 106 -22.57 -8.95 -1.82
CA PRO A 106 -22.29 -7.93 -0.80
C PRO A 106 -21.89 -8.51 0.57
N ASP A 107 -22.47 -9.65 0.93
CA ASP A 107 -22.19 -10.33 2.20
C ASP A 107 -20.75 -10.86 2.28
N ASP A 108 -20.14 -11.28 1.16
CA ASP A 108 -18.79 -11.84 1.15
C ASP A 108 -17.75 -10.79 1.55
N TYR A 109 -17.84 -9.58 0.97
CA TYR A 109 -16.91 -8.49 1.29
C TYR A 109 -17.04 -8.07 2.77
N CYS A 110 -18.25 -7.96 3.28
CA CYS A 110 -18.47 -7.56 4.68
C CYS A 110 -18.04 -8.65 5.67
N ASN A 111 -18.23 -9.94 5.34
CA ASN A 111 -17.75 -11.05 6.15
C ASN A 111 -16.22 -11.13 6.16
N ASP A 112 -15.58 -11.00 4.99
CA ASP A 112 -14.12 -10.98 4.84
C ASP A 112 -13.48 -9.83 5.63
N THR A 113 -14.06 -8.63 5.54
CA THR A 113 -13.55 -7.46 6.24
C THR A 113 -13.77 -7.55 7.75
N GLU A 114 -14.88 -8.14 8.20
CA GLU A 114 -15.08 -8.44 9.62
C GLU A 114 -14.01 -9.41 10.15
N GLN A 115 -13.69 -10.47 9.40
CA GLN A 115 -12.61 -11.38 9.77
C GLN A 115 -11.26 -10.67 9.80
N ALA A 116 -10.97 -9.81 8.81
CA ALA A 116 -9.74 -9.03 8.79
C ALA A 116 -9.62 -8.10 10.01
N PHE A 117 -10.69 -7.44 10.43
CA PHE A 117 -10.71 -6.64 11.66
C PHE A 117 -10.46 -7.50 12.91
N LYS A 118 -11.11 -8.66 13.03
CA LYS A 118 -10.89 -9.58 14.16
C LYS A 118 -9.43 -10.01 14.25
N GLU A 119 -8.84 -10.40 13.12
CA GLU A 119 -7.43 -10.79 13.06
C GLU A 119 -6.51 -9.62 13.46
N LEU A 120 -6.68 -8.43 12.86
CA LEU A 120 -5.93 -7.22 13.23
C LEU A 120 -6.02 -6.93 14.73
N LEU A 121 -7.22 -6.95 15.28
CA LEU A 121 -7.43 -6.64 16.70
C LEU A 121 -6.88 -7.73 17.62
N SER A 122 -6.69 -8.96 17.14
CA SER A 122 -6.10 -10.07 17.90
C SER A 122 -4.57 -10.13 17.88
N ILE A 123 -3.91 -9.44 16.95
CA ILE A 123 -2.45 -9.47 16.78
C ILE A 123 -1.74 -8.79 17.94
N GLU A 124 -0.79 -9.48 18.56
CA GLU A 124 0.23 -8.85 19.40
C GLU A 124 1.18 -8.00 18.54
N ASP A 125 1.63 -6.85 19.04
CA ASP A 125 2.35 -5.84 18.25
C ASP A 125 3.59 -6.39 17.50
N ASN A 126 4.25 -7.41 18.04
CA ASN A 126 5.40 -8.09 17.43
C ASN A 126 5.06 -8.92 16.18
N ASN A 127 3.79 -9.20 15.91
CA ASN A 127 3.33 -10.05 14.80
C ASN A 127 2.73 -9.26 13.63
N LEU A 128 2.70 -7.92 13.72
CA LEU A 128 2.04 -7.09 12.72
C LEU A 128 2.68 -7.16 11.33
N ALA A 129 4.01 -7.17 11.24
CA ALA A 129 4.74 -7.28 9.97
C ALA A 129 4.40 -8.57 9.18
N ARG A 130 4.08 -9.66 9.89
CA ARG A 130 3.64 -10.92 9.27
C ARG A 130 2.22 -10.82 8.70
N PHE A 131 1.37 -9.99 9.29
CA PHE A 131 0.01 -9.76 8.79
C PHE A 131 0.00 -8.84 7.58
N THR A 132 0.79 -7.77 7.61
CA THR A 132 0.86 -6.77 6.53
C THR A 132 1.46 -7.35 5.26
N SER A 133 2.42 -8.27 5.39
CA SER A 133 3.05 -8.98 4.27
C SER A 133 2.15 -10.00 3.56
N ARG A 134 0.92 -10.23 4.03
CA ARG A 134 -0.03 -11.09 3.32
C ARG A 134 -0.31 -10.53 1.93
N LYS A 135 -0.21 -11.40 0.92
CA LYS A 135 -0.19 -11.09 -0.52
C LYS A 135 -1.30 -10.14 -0.99
N LYS A 136 -2.45 -10.11 -0.31
CA LYS A 136 -3.55 -9.18 -0.62
C LYS A 136 -3.12 -7.71 -0.39
N PHE A 137 -2.54 -7.39 0.77
CA PHE A 137 -2.24 -6.00 1.15
C PHE A 137 -0.97 -5.45 0.51
N SER A 138 0.09 -6.26 0.41
CA SER A 138 1.34 -5.86 -0.25
C SER A 138 1.17 -5.60 -1.75
N SER A 139 0.20 -6.25 -2.39
CA SER A 139 -0.14 -5.95 -3.79
C SER A 139 -0.80 -4.58 -4.00
N PHE A 140 -1.40 -3.99 -2.97
CA PHE A 140 -2.20 -2.77 -3.10
C PHE A 140 -1.34 -1.53 -3.33
N HIS A 141 -0.16 -1.44 -2.71
CA HIS A 141 0.63 -0.22 -2.78
C HIS A 141 1.45 -0.09 -4.07
N GLY A 142 1.83 -1.22 -4.70
CA GLY A 142 2.47 -1.24 -6.02
C GLY A 142 3.90 -0.69 -6.08
N PHE A 143 4.61 -0.66 -4.95
CA PHE A 143 6.02 -0.25 -4.88
C PHE A 143 6.92 -1.47 -4.67
N PRO A 144 8.00 -1.66 -5.44
CA PRO A 144 8.89 -2.80 -5.26
C PRO A 144 9.74 -2.64 -4.00
N SER A 145 10.03 -3.76 -3.33
CA SER A 145 11.07 -3.80 -2.30
C SER A 145 12.45 -3.63 -2.94
N CYS A 146 13.33 -2.91 -2.25
CA CYS A 146 14.76 -3.19 -2.34
C CYS A 146 15.07 -4.46 -1.51
#